data_AF-A0A5C3E9J3-F1
#
_entry.id   AF-A0A5C3E9J3-F1
#
_cell.length_a   1.000
_cell.length_b   1.000
_cell.length_c   1.000
_cell.angle_alpha   90.00
_cell.angle_beta   90.00
_cell.angle_gamma   90.00
#
_symmetry.space_group_name_H-M   'P 1'
#
loop_
_entity.id
_entity.type
_entity.pdbx_description
1 polymer ?
#
loop_
_entity_poly.entity_id
_entity_poly.type
_entity_poly.pdbx_seq_one_letter_code
_entity_poly.pdbx_strand_id
1 'polypeptide(L)'
;MSSSTSPASQYASLVEEEVIYHKASTPISEMPSCTDMFDKWAQCFALGPQLRAVYRYGEFQDCKGKLDDFKFCLTMKGMSQEEKYEAWIRRKSEKSAEARLGRGSAENVFLLRRDPNEPIKTKTQTTGTIV
;
A
#
# COMPACT_ATOMS: atom_id res chain seq x y z
N MET A 1 -20.74 -5.55 19.11
CA MET A 1 -20.10 -4.34 19.66
C MET A 1 -19.56 -3.54 18.48
N SER A 2 -20.34 -2.58 17.99
CA SER A 2 -19.98 -1.76 16.83
C SER A 2 -19.08 -0.62 17.31
N SER A 3 -17.78 -0.71 17.03
CA SER A 3 -16.85 0.36 17.34
C SER A 3 -17.03 1.50 16.34
N SER A 4 -17.62 2.61 16.79
CA SER A 4 -17.53 3.89 16.10
C SER A 4 -16.11 4.43 16.25
N THR A 5 -15.19 3.91 15.46
CA THR A 5 -13.77 4.29 15.47
C THR A 5 -13.62 5.63 14.74
N SER A 6 -13.01 6.62 15.39
CA SER A 6 -12.64 7.90 14.76
C SER A 6 -11.71 7.65 13.55
N PRO A 7 -11.78 8.44 12.46
CA PRO A 7 -10.95 8.22 11.27
C PRO A 7 -9.45 8.13 11.58
N ALA A 8 -8.96 8.90 12.55
CA ALA A 8 -7.56 8.83 13.00
C ALA A 8 -7.21 7.50 13.67
N SER A 9 -8.09 6.97 14.53
CA SER A 9 -7.90 5.66 15.16
C SER A 9 -8.02 4.50 14.17
N GLN A 10 -8.84 4.65 13.13
CA GLN A 10 -8.93 3.64 12.07
C GLN A 10 -7.63 3.60 11.25
N TYR A 11 -7.10 4.76 10.86
CA TYR A 11 -5.83 4.84 10.14
C TYR A 11 -4.69 4.18 10.93
N ALA A 12 -4.55 4.48 12.21
CA ALA A 12 -3.51 3.88 13.06
C ALA A 12 -3.60 2.34 13.07
N SER A 13 -4.80 1.78 13.25
CA SER A 13 -5.00 0.32 13.24
C SER A 13 -4.67 -0.33 11.89
N LEU A 14 -4.96 0.36 10.78
CA LEU A 14 -4.62 -0.13 9.44
C LEU A 14 -3.11 -0.10 9.19
N VAL A 15 -2.42 0.94 9.65
CA VAL A 15 -0.96 1.03 9.53
C VAL A 15 -0.30 -0.12 10.29
N GLU A 16 -0.70 -0.39 11.53
CA GLU A 16 -0.16 -1.51 12.33
C GLU A 16 -0.38 -2.85 11.64
N GLU A 17 -1.58 -3.08 11.13
CA GLU A 17 -1.93 -4.26 10.35
C GLU A 17 -1.04 -4.39 9.09
N GLU A 18 -0.90 -3.32 8.31
CA GLU A 18 -0.06 -3.29 7.11
C GLU A 18 1.42 -3.50 7.41
N VAL A 19 1.93 -2.98 8.54
CA VAL A 19 3.32 -3.25 8.98
C VAL A 19 3.51 -4.76 9.15
N ILE A 20 2.58 -5.45 9.82
CA ILE A 20 2.66 -6.90 10.01
C ILE A 20 2.67 -7.63 8.66
N TYR A 21 1.77 -7.25 7.75
CA TYR A 21 1.71 -7.84 6.41
C TYR A 21 2.99 -7.59 5.60
N HIS A 22 3.51 -6.37 5.58
CA HIS A 22 4.74 -6.05 4.84
C HIS A 22 5.95 -6.80 5.42
N LYS A 23 6.07 -6.89 6.75
CA LYS A 23 7.15 -7.66 7.40
C LYS A 23 7.09 -9.15 7.07
N ALA A 24 5.88 -9.71 7.01
CA ALA A 24 5.69 -11.11 6.61
C ALA A 24 6.03 -11.35 5.13
N SER A 25 5.72 -10.37 4.27
CA SER A 25 5.90 -10.50 2.81
C SER A 25 7.32 -10.21 2.31
N THR A 26 8.07 -9.37 3.02
CA THR A 26 9.38 -8.88 2.56
C THR A 26 10.39 -9.03 3.70
N PRO A 27 11.16 -10.13 3.77
CA PRO A 27 12.21 -10.27 4.77
C PRO A 27 13.34 -9.24 4.53
N ILE A 28 14.14 -8.98 5.56
CA ILE A 28 15.25 -7.99 5.53
C ILE A 28 16.22 -8.25 4.36
N SER A 29 16.48 -9.52 4.03
CA SER A 29 17.36 -9.92 2.93
C SER A 29 16.84 -9.58 1.54
N GLU A 30 15.53 -9.44 1.37
CA GLU A 30 14.87 -9.12 0.10
C GLU A 30 14.47 -7.65 -0.01
N MET A 31 14.91 -6.81 0.94
CA MET A 31 14.66 -5.38 0.86
C MET A 31 15.36 -4.80 -0.39
N PRO A 32 14.62 -4.09 -1.26
CA PRO A 32 15.20 -3.57 -2.49
C PRO A 32 16.28 -2.52 -2.21
N SER A 33 17.31 -2.53 -3.04
CA SER A 33 18.36 -1.51 -3.01
C SER A 33 17.87 -0.20 -3.64
N CYS A 34 18.61 0.90 -3.40
CA CYS A 34 18.29 2.18 -4.03
C CYS A 34 18.43 2.13 -5.56
N THR A 35 19.31 1.27 -6.09
CA THR A 35 19.45 1.03 -7.53
C THR A 35 18.20 0.36 -8.08
N ASP A 36 17.63 -0.61 -7.38
CA ASP A 36 16.37 -1.25 -7.80
C ASP A 36 15.21 -0.25 -7.83
N MET A 37 15.17 0.70 -6.89
CA MET A 37 14.15 1.76 -6.90
C MET A 37 14.36 2.74 -8.04
N PHE A 38 15.61 3.07 -8.36
CA PHE A 38 15.96 3.87 -9.53
C PHE A 38 15.52 3.18 -10.82
N ASP A 39 15.82 1.89 -10.98
CA ASP A 39 15.47 1.12 -12.17
C ASP A 39 13.95 1.07 -12.37
N LYS A 40 13.17 0.87 -11.29
CA LYS A 40 11.70 0.92 -11.35
C LYS A 40 11.17 2.28 -11.78
N TRP A 41 11.82 3.37 -11.35
CA TRP A 41 11.50 4.72 -11.75
C TRP A 41 11.85 4.98 -13.22
N ALA A 42 13.06 4.63 -13.65
CA ALA A 42 13.50 4.78 -15.04
C ALA A 42 12.62 3.95 -16.00
N GLN A 43 12.26 2.72 -15.61
CA GLN A 43 11.36 1.86 -16.38
C GLN A 43 9.96 2.47 -16.55
N CYS A 44 9.54 3.37 -15.66
CA CYS A 44 8.28 4.10 -15.83
C CYS A 44 8.28 4.98 -17.08
N PHE A 45 9.42 5.58 -17.44
CA PHE A 45 9.56 6.39 -18.65
C PHE A 45 9.83 5.59 -19.92
N ALA A 46 9.98 4.27 -19.81
CA ALA A 46 10.14 3.44 -20.99
C ALA A 46 8.92 3.58 -21.92
N LEU A 47 9.17 3.59 -23.23
CA LEU A 47 8.14 3.81 -24.26
C LEU A 47 7.01 2.77 -24.19
N GLY A 48 7.33 1.51 -23.89
CA GLY A 48 6.36 0.42 -23.85
C GLY A 48 5.25 0.60 -22.80
N PRO A 49 5.58 0.82 -21.52
CA PRO A 49 4.60 1.14 -20.49
C PRO A 49 3.80 2.42 -20.77
N GLN A 50 4.47 3.47 -21.26
CA GLN A 50 3.81 4.75 -21.54
C GLN A 50 2.80 4.66 -22.68
N LEU A 51 3.10 3.94 -23.76
CA LEU A 51 2.13 3.70 -24.84
C LEU A 51 0.89 2.94 -24.36
N ARG A 52 1.07 1.94 -23.48
CA ARG A 52 -0.07 1.21 -22.88
C ARG A 52 -0.93 2.09 -21.98
N ALA A 53 -0.31 3.04 -21.29
CA ALA A 53 -1.00 3.99 -20.43
C ALA A 53 -1.90 4.92 -21.24
N VAL A 54 -1.34 5.51 -22.30
CA VAL A 54 -2.08 6.37 -23.20
C VAL A 54 -3.22 5.60 -23.86
N TYR A 55 -3.00 4.34 -24.26
CA TYR A 55 -4.05 3.50 -24.81
C TYR A 55 -5.19 3.20 -23.81
N ARG A 56 -4.87 2.93 -22.53
CA ARG A 56 -5.88 2.52 -21.52
C ARG A 56 -6.59 3.70 -20.85
N TYR A 57 -5.84 4.75 -20.53
CA TYR A 57 -6.29 5.85 -19.68
C TYR A 57 -6.29 7.20 -20.42
N GLY A 58 -5.71 7.29 -21.62
CA GLY A 58 -5.63 8.54 -22.39
C GLY A 58 -4.54 9.50 -21.93
N GLU A 59 -3.75 9.13 -20.92
CA GLU A 59 -2.70 9.95 -20.32
C GLU A 59 -1.41 9.15 -20.08
N PHE A 60 -0.30 9.87 -19.93
CA PHE A 60 0.97 9.26 -19.52
C PHE A 60 0.88 8.78 -18.07
N GLN A 61 1.62 7.73 -17.72
CA GLN A 61 1.67 7.25 -16.33
C GLN A 61 2.26 8.31 -15.40
N ASP A 62 1.65 8.48 -14.23
CA ASP A 62 2.26 9.24 -13.14
C ASP A 62 3.41 8.45 -12.50
N CYS A 63 4.65 8.87 -12.80
CA CYS A 63 5.86 8.26 -12.27
C CYS A 63 6.33 8.87 -10.94
N LYS A 64 5.61 9.86 -10.39
CA LYS A 64 6.01 10.59 -9.18
C LYS A 64 6.14 9.66 -7.97
N GLY A 65 5.20 8.74 -7.79
CA GLY A 65 5.22 7.81 -6.67
C GLY A 65 6.49 6.95 -6.61
N LYS A 66 7.04 6.56 -7.77
CA LYS A 66 8.29 5.79 -7.85
C LYS A 66 9.52 6.67 -7.60
N LEU A 67 9.48 7.91 -8.09
CA LEU A 67 10.54 8.89 -7.82
C LEU A 67 10.66 9.18 -6.32
N ASP A 68 9.53 9.32 -5.64
CA ASP A 68 9.50 9.60 -4.21
C ASP A 68 10.06 8.42 -3.40
N ASP A 69 9.84 7.18 -3.85
CA ASP A 69 10.42 5.99 -3.22
C ASP A 69 11.95 5.92 -3.41
N PHE A 70 12.45 6.31 -4.59
CA PHE A 70 13.89 6.47 -4.83
C PHE A 70 14.51 7.56 -3.95
N LYS A 71 13.90 8.75 -3.90
CA LYS A 71 14.37 9.86 -3.04
C LYS A 71 14.45 9.44 -1.58
N PHE A 72 13.45 8.71 -1.10
CA PHE A 72 13.43 8.21 0.26
C PHE A 72 14.57 7.24 0.54
N CYS A 73 14.86 6.32 -0.39
CA CYS A 73 16.01 5.43 -0.25
C CYS A 73 17.32 6.22 -0.08
N LEU A 74 17.50 7.31 -0.84
CA LEU A 74 18.67 8.18 -0.70
C LEU A 74 18.74 8.85 0.68
N THR A 75 17.60 9.27 1.25
CA THR A 75 17.58 9.88 2.60
C THR A 75 17.99 8.90 3.71
N MET A 76 17.79 7.59 3.51
CA MET A 76 18.12 6.56 4.49
C MET A 76 19.55 6.04 4.39
N LYS A 77 20.39 6.53 3.45
CA LYS A 77 21.72 5.97 3.16
C LYS A 77 22.62 5.84 4.40
N GLY A 78 22.50 6.78 5.35
CA GLY A 78 23.31 6.83 6.59
C GLY A 78 22.81 5.98 7.76
N MET A 79 21.65 5.33 7.67
CA MET A 79 21.07 4.51 8.74
C MET A 79 21.64 3.09 8.78
N SER A 80 21.48 2.39 9.91
CA SER A 80 21.78 0.95 10.00
C SER A 80 20.85 0.12 9.08
N GLN A 81 21.19 -1.14 8.82
CA GLN A 81 20.38 -1.98 7.93
C GLN A 81 18.98 -2.25 8.51
N GLU A 82 18.92 -2.43 9.83
CA GLU A 82 17.68 -2.67 10.58
C GLU A 82 16.81 -1.42 10.61
N GLU A 83 17.41 -0.25 10.83
CA GLU A 83 16.71 1.04 10.82
C GLU A 83 16.16 1.36 9.42
N LYS A 84 16.94 1.10 8.36
CA LYS A 84 16.49 1.23 6.97
C LYS A 84 15.26 0.37 6.71
N TYR A 85 15.29 -0.87 7.18
CA TYR A 85 14.20 -1.81 6.99
C TYR A 85 12.92 -1.36 7.70
N GLU A 86 13.02 -0.99 8.98
CA GLU A 86 11.86 -0.51 9.74
C GLU A 86 11.28 0.77 9.13
N ALA A 87 12.12 1.73 8.73
CA ALA A 87 11.68 2.96 8.07
C ALA A 87 11.01 2.69 6.71
N TRP A 88 11.57 1.77 5.92
CA TRP A 88 11.01 1.35 4.63
C TRP A 88 9.64 0.68 4.79
N ILE A 89 9.53 -0.30 5.68
CA ILE A 89 8.29 -1.02 5.96
C ILE A 89 7.21 -0.06 6.46
N ARG A 90 7.57 0.83 7.39
CA ARG A 90 6.64 1.82 7.93
C ARG A 90 6.08 2.72 6.83
N ARG A 91 6.94 3.33 6.01
CA ARG A 91 6.48 4.17 4.89
C ARG A 91 5.59 3.40 3.92
N LYS A 92 5.95 2.16 3.59
CA LYS A 92 5.16 1.29 2.71
C LYS A 92 3.79 0.98 3.31
N SER A 93 3.73 0.72 4.62
CA SER A 93 2.48 0.50 5.36
C SER A 93 1.59 1.74 5.40
N GLU A 94 2.17 2.92 5.59
CA GLU A 94 1.44 4.20 5.56
C GLU A 94 0.81 4.44 4.18
N LYS A 95 1.58 4.22 3.11
CA LYS A 95 1.10 4.32 1.71
C LYS A 95 0.00 3.30 1.39
N SER A 96 0.12 2.06 1.87
CA SER A 96 -0.94 1.04 1.76
C SER A 96 -2.21 1.46 2.51
N ALA A 97 -2.07 1.94 3.75
CA ALA A 97 -3.20 2.36 4.57
C ALA A 97 -3.94 3.55 3.95
N GLU A 98 -3.22 4.53 3.41
CA GLU A 98 -3.81 5.65 2.65
C GLU A 98 -4.58 5.16 1.42
N ALA A 99 -4.02 4.21 0.66
CA ALA A 99 -4.68 3.63 -0.50
C ALA A 99 -5.97 2.87 -0.12
N ARG A 100 -5.96 2.15 1.02
CA ARG A 100 -7.13 1.43 1.55
C ARG A 100 -8.25 2.36 2.00
N LEU A 101 -7.92 3.53 2.53
CA LEU A 101 -8.89 4.57 2.90
C LEU A 101 -9.33 5.43 1.69
N GLY A 102 -8.60 5.37 0.58
CA GLY A 102 -8.90 6.11 -0.63
C GLY A 102 -10.27 5.74 -1.23
N ARG A 103 -10.87 6.69 -1.97
CA ARG A 103 -12.17 6.48 -2.64
C ARG A 103 -12.17 5.30 -3.62
N GLY A 104 -11.02 5.04 -4.25
CA GLY A 104 -10.83 3.93 -5.19
C GLY A 104 -10.61 2.57 -4.52
N SER A 105 -10.63 2.48 -3.18
CA SER A 105 -10.41 1.22 -2.48
C SER A 105 -11.55 0.23 -2.71
N ALA A 106 -11.19 -1.00 -3.07
CA ALA A 106 -12.13 -2.11 -3.16
C ALA A 106 -12.80 -2.41 -1.80
N GLU A 107 -12.12 -2.06 -0.70
CA GLU A 107 -12.66 -2.20 0.65
C GLU A 107 -13.84 -1.27 0.90
N ASN A 108 -14.15 -0.31 0.04
CA ASN A 108 -15.39 0.46 0.14
C ASN A 108 -16.60 -0.41 -0.21
N VAL A 109 -16.45 -1.35 -1.14
CA VAL A 109 -17.51 -2.22 -1.67
C VAL A 109 -17.50 -3.60 -1.01
N PHE A 110 -16.30 -4.16 -0.78
CA PHE A 110 -16.11 -5.53 -0.30
C PHE A 110 -15.59 -5.58 1.14
N LEU A 111 -15.95 -6.63 1.88
CA LEU A 111 -15.34 -6.93 3.19
C LEU A 111 -14.10 -7.78 2.99
N LEU A 112 -13.03 -7.46 3.70
CA LEU A 112 -11.83 -8.29 3.74
C LEU A 112 -12.16 -9.61 4.44
N ARG A 113 -11.96 -10.73 3.74
CA ARG A 113 -12.12 -12.07 4.33
C ARG A 113 -10.87 -12.39 5.14
N ARG A 114 -11.02 -12.59 6.44
CA ARG A 114 -9.95 -13.06 7.32
C ARG A 114 -9.88 -14.59 7.35
N ASP A 115 -11.04 -15.23 7.41
CA ASP A 115 -11.15 -16.68 7.50
C ASP A 115 -11.67 -17.29 6.19
N PRO A 116 -10.93 -18.22 5.57
CA PRO A 116 -11.36 -18.89 4.33
C PRO A 116 -12.70 -19.62 4.45
N ASN A 117 -13.00 -20.13 5.65
CA ASN A 117 -14.17 -20.98 5.91
C ASN A 117 -15.42 -20.18 6.31
N GLU A 118 -15.31 -18.86 6.45
CA GLU A 118 -16.48 -18.04 6.77
C GLU A 118 -17.45 -17.95 5.59
N PRO A 119 -18.77 -17.96 5.85
CA PRO A 119 -19.76 -17.74 4.81
C PRO A 119 -19.57 -16.35 4.19
N ILE A 120 -19.84 -16.23 2.89
CA ILE A 120 -19.70 -14.96 2.14
C ILE A 120 -20.66 -13.92 2.73
N LYS A 121 -20.12 -12.92 3.42
CA LYS A 121 -20.88 -11.77 3.93
C LYS A 121 -20.71 -10.59 2.97
N THR A 122 -21.82 -10.02 2.49
CA THR A 122 -21.79 -8.75 1.74
C THR A 122 -21.96 -7.57 2.71
N LYS A 123 -21.33 -6.41 2.43
CA LYS A 123 -21.41 -5.23 3.31
C LYS A 123 -22.84 -4.78 3.64
N THR A 124 -23.75 -4.94 2.69
CA THR A 124 -25.17 -4.63 2.85
C THR A 124 -25.83 -5.48 3.94
N GLN A 125 -25.42 -6.74 4.10
CA GLN A 125 -25.95 -7.64 5.13
C GLN A 125 -25.42 -7.31 6.53
N THR A 126 -24.16 -6.87 6.65
CA THR A 126 -23.55 -6.51 7.94
C THR A 126 -24.13 -5.21 8.53
N THR A 127 -24.59 -4.29 7.67
CA THR A 127 -25.19 -3.02 8.08
C THR A 127 -26.71 -3.12 8.30
N GLY A 128 -27.32 -4.26 7.93
CA GLY A 128 -28.77 -4.46 7.83
C GLY A 128 -29.42 -5.26 8.97
N THR A 129 -28.80 -5.37 10.15
CA THR A 129 -29.51 -5.86 11.35
C THR A 129 -29.98 -4.65 12.16
N ILE A 130 -31.02 -3.98 11.67
CA ILE A 130 -31.88 -3.10 12.46
C ILE A 130 -33.27 -3.74 12.44
N VAL A 131 -33.51 -4.64 13.39
CA VAL A 131 -34.82 -4.89 14.02
C VAL A 131 -34.53 -5.14 15.49
#